data_AF-A0A2L0EHW0-F1
#
_entry.id   AF-A0A2L0EHW0-F1
#
_cell.length_a   1.000
_cell.length_b   1.000
_cell.length_c   1.000
_cell.angle_alpha   90.00
_cell.angle_beta   90.00
_cell.angle_gamma   90.00
#
_symmetry.space_group_name_H-M   'P 1'
#
loop_
_entity.id
_entity.type
_entity.pdbx_description
1 polymer ?
#
loop_
_entity_poly.entity_id
_entity_poly.type
_entity_poly.pdbx_seq_one_letter_code
_entity_poly.pdbx_strand_id
1 'polypeptide(L)'
;MIFKYTYAFGALLSIGLVGCVAADDGSVDADTMDVGSLSDALSAVRIEAEAQSWSISSGDRIETSSGNVKLRASQSGDFFKFSTSVEAGTYKIVLRYAKRNVYGRYDVKVAGSTVGSLDAYSSSTGDSWTTATLGEKALSGDVEFSFQVTGKNSSASGHDLKVDYIELVPVEGAGSGGAGSGGAGTGAAGGGGPGDGGAPGEGGGGGAGGGGAGGATDTCGRAAACGSHKWACWPMPNPAGSGLPNPASYTDLGGGVVHDDVTCLDWQQSPPADVYTWDQAISYCESLTLGGFSDWRLPTRIEMTSLVDFTRSPAIDRTAFPGARGGFHKTSSDWILTIRQAGAGRDRDFAWAFNLSDGIVSNAYSKANAASLRCVRGNGAGEAPSSPAVAPPDQYTVVSQGEVRDNYTGLIWQQGYSPTTMTWEEAKSYCATLDLNDHAWRLPSIRELATLVDEALVAPSIHRTMFPDTQYGARSNDWYWGSHAAARSASAAWALNFDDGFTGFNAGASGKWNYFTAAWARCVR
;
A
#
# COMPACT_ATOMS: atom_id res chain seq x y z
N MET A 1 -55.15 -19.63 -30.66
CA MET A 1 -53.93 -19.00 -31.21
C MET A 1 -52.96 -18.80 -30.04
N ILE A 2 -51.97 -19.68 -29.82
CA ILE A 2 -50.62 -19.73 -30.44
C ILE A 2 -49.74 -18.59 -29.85
N PHE A 3 -48.56 -18.77 -29.21
CA PHE A 3 -47.64 -19.90 -29.01
C PHE A 3 -46.65 -19.64 -27.81
N LYS A 4 -46.31 -20.74 -27.11
CA LYS A 4 -45.06 -21.20 -26.45
C LYS A 4 -43.89 -20.23 -26.12
N TYR A 5 -43.27 -20.43 -24.94
CA TYR A 5 -41.95 -21.09 -24.83
C TYR A 5 -41.78 -21.82 -23.48
N THR A 6 -41.14 -22.98 -23.57
CA THR A 6 -41.03 -24.06 -22.59
C THR A 6 -39.69 -23.97 -21.83
N TYR A 7 -39.67 -24.18 -20.52
CA TYR A 7 -38.46 -24.64 -19.81
C TYR A 7 -38.70 -26.05 -19.27
N ALA A 8 -37.88 -26.99 -19.75
CA ALA A 8 -37.89 -28.38 -19.33
C ALA A 8 -37.12 -28.53 -18.02
N PHE A 9 -37.79 -29.07 -17.00
CA PHE A 9 -37.17 -29.64 -15.81
C PHE A 9 -36.58 -31.00 -16.18
N GLY A 10 -35.26 -31.15 -16.03
CA GLY A 10 -34.57 -32.43 -16.00
C GLY A 10 -34.16 -32.74 -14.57
N ALA A 11 -34.88 -33.66 -13.93
CA ALA A 11 -34.51 -34.25 -12.66
C ALA A 11 -33.46 -35.35 -12.87
N LEU A 12 -32.43 -35.38 -12.01
CA LEU A 12 -31.64 -36.58 -11.74
C LEU A 12 -31.35 -36.63 -10.23
N LEU A 13 -32.11 -37.52 -9.58
CA LEU A 13 -31.72 -38.34 -8.40
C LEU A 13 -30.29 -38.89 -8.62
N SER A 14 -29.42 -39.19 -7.65
CA SER A 14 -29.57 -39.53 -6.23
C SER A 14 -28.19 -39.92 -5.65
N ILE A 15 -28.12 -40.03 -4.30
CA ILE A 15 -27.09 -40.71 -3.46
C ILE A 15 -25.81 -39.86 -3.28
N GLY A 16 -25.39 -39.38 -2.11
CA GLY A 16 -25.56 -39.84 -0.74
C GLY A 16 -24.24 -40.44 -0.24
N LEU A 17 -23.47 -39.74 0.60
CA LEU A 17 -22.87 -40.32 1.81
C LEU A 17 -22.24 -39.26 2.72
N VAL A 18 -22.49 -39.47 4.01
CA VAL A 18 -21.98 -38.81 5.20
C VAL A 18 -20.50 -39.11 5.40
N GLY A 19 -19.77 -38.18 6.01
CA GLY A 19 -18.42 -38.41 6.51
C GLY A 19 -17.95 -37.30 7.45
N CYS A 20 -18.58 -37.20 8.62
CA CYS A 20 -17.98 -36.53 9.78
C CYS A 20 -16.90 -37.44 10.36
N VAL A 21 -15.68 -36.92 10.54
CA VAL A 21 -14.66 -37.41 11.48
C VAL A 21 -13.97 -36.15 11.99
N ALA A 22 -14.42 -35.65 13.14
CA ALA A 22 -13.80 -35.83 14.45
C ALA A 22 -12.41 -35.18 14.53
N ALA A 23 -12.36 -34.13 15.35
CA ALA A 23 -11.15 -33.55 15.89
C ALA A 23 -10.27 -34.63 16.51
N ASP A 24 -8.97 -34.52 16.29
CA ASP A 24 -8.00 -35.16 17.16
C ASP A 24 -7.11 -34.06 17.71
N ASP A 25 -6.92 -34.15 19.02
CA ASP A 25 -6.04 -33.30 19.79
C ASP A 25 -4.58 -33.58 19.43
N GLY A 26 -3.73 -32.60 19.66
CA GLY A 26 -2.32 -32.70 19.34
C GLY A 26 -1.62 -31.40 19.67
N SER A 27 -1.54 -31.10 20.97
CA SER A 27 -0.58 -30.13 21.49
C SER A 27 0.82 -30.48 21.00
N VAL A 28 1.42 -29.60 20.21
CA VAL A 28 2.86 -29.62 19.94
C VAL A 28 3.44 -28.32 20.48
N ASP A 29 4.36 -28.51 21.43
CA ASP A 29 5.09 -27.49 22.15
C ASP A 29 5.77 -26.50 21.19
N ALA A 30 5.39 -25.22 21.32
CA ALA A 30 6.12 -24.12 20.76
C ALA A 30 7.25 -23.76 21.72
N ASP A 31 8.41 -24.41 21.58
CA ASP A 31 9.63 -23.88 22.17
C ASP A 31 10.81 -24.07 21.21
N THR A 32 11.55 -22.97 21.03
CA THR A 32 12.77 -22.78 20.22
C THR A 32 12.63 -22.75 18.68
N MET A 33 12.07 -21.66 18.15
CA MET A 33 12.58 -21.10 16.89
C MET A 33 13.41 -19.85 17.18
N ASP A 34 14.70 -19.98 16.87
CA ASP A 34 15.76 -18.99 16.90
C ASP A 34 15.33 -17.68 16.22
N VAL A 35 15.14 -16.62 17.01
CA VAL A 35 14.73 -15.26 16.59
C VAL A 35 15.89 -14.44 16.00
N GLY A 36 16.81 -15.10 15.30
CA GLY A 36 17.98 -14.49 14.68
C GLY A 36 17.99 -14.56 13.16
N SER A 37 17.03 -13.91 12.46
CA SER A 37 17.23 -13.44 11.06
C SER A 37 16.05 -12.64 10.46
N LEU A 38 15.33 -11.83 11.25
CA LEU A 38 14.18 -11.06 10.75
C LEU A 38 14.32 -9.55 10.95
N SER A 39 15.55 -9.01 10.88
CA SER A 39 15.69 -7.63 10.39
C SER A 39 15.60 -7.66 8.86
N ASP A 40 15.09 -6.58 8.26
CA ASP A 40 15.20 -6.26 6.83
C ASP A 40 14.03 -6.64 5.91
N ALA A 41 12.87 -5.99 6.06
CA ALA A 41 11.86 -5.94 4.99
C ALA A 41 12.02 -4.63 4.18
N LEU A 42 13.03 -4.62 3.30
CA LEU A 42 13.14 -3.62 2.24
C LEU A 42 12.11 -3.95 1.14
N SER A 43 11.42 -2.95 0.58
CA SER A 43 10.35 -3.17 -0.40
C SER A 43 10.89 -3.83 -1.67
N ALA A 44 10.34 -4.99 -2.02
CA ALA A 44 10.81 -5.76 -3.15
C ALA A 44 10.31 -5.16 -4.48
N VAL A 45 11.20 -5.00 -5.46
CA VAL A 45 10.86 -4.49 -6.80
C VAL A 45 10.46 -5.67 -7.70
N ARG A 46 9.21 -5.70 -8.16
CA ARG A 46 8.75 -6.72 -9.11
C ARG A 46 8.96 -6.28 -10.56
N ILE A 47 9.54 -7.18 -11.36
CA ILE A 47 9.77 -7.06 -12.79
C ILE A 47 8.93 -8.13 -13.48
N GLU A 48 7.81 -7.72 -14.07
CA GLU A 48 6.90 -8.61 -14.81
C GLU A 48 7.54 -9.08 -16.11
N ALA A 49 7.60 -10.39 -16.35
CA ALA A 49 8.31 -10.97 -17.49
C ALA A 49 7.65 -10.59 -18.83
N GLU A 50 6.32 -10.49 -18.87
CA GLU A 50 5.55 -10.16 -20.08
C GLU A 50 5.67 -8.70 -20.49
N ALA A 51 6.08 -7.83 -19.58
CA ALA A 51 6.34 -6.42 -19.87
C ALA A 51 7.72 -6.19 -20.50
N GLN A 52 8.57 -7.21 -20.57
CA GLN A 52 9.96 -7.05 -21.03
C GLN A 52 10.11 -7.32 -22.53
N SER A 53 11.11 -6.65 -23.12
CA SER A 53 11.56 -6.93 -24.49
C SER A 53 12.67 -7.97 -24.47
N TRP A 54 12.38 -9.16 -25.00
CA TRP A 54 13.27 -10.31 -24.93
C TRP A 54 14.18 -10.45 -26.16
N SER A 55 15.45 -10.76 -25.91
CA SER A 55 16.43 -11.25 -26.87
C SER A 55 16.62 -12.76 -26.69
N ILE A 56 16.67 -13.51 -27.80
CA ILE A 56 16.70 -14.98 -27.78
C ILE A 56 17.81 -15.52 -28.68
N SER A 57 18.30 -16.73 -28.39
CA SER A 57 19.19 -17.47 -29.29
C SER A 57 18.45 -17.99 -30.54
N SER A 58 19.23 -18.42 -31.53
CA SER A 58 18.70 -18.91 -32.81
C SER A 58 17.88 -20.18 -32.64
N GLY A 59 16.65 -20.20 -33.19
CA GLY A 59 15.78 -21.38 -33.17
C GLY A 59 14.74 -21.38 -32.04
N ASP A 60 14.78 -20.38 -31.18
CA ASP A 60 13.88 -20.24 -30.04
C ASP A 60 12.69 -19.32 -30.33
N ARG A 61 11.70 -19.32 -29.43
CA ARG A 61 10.59 -18.35 -29.49
C ARG A 61 10.08 -17.94 -28.12
N ILE A 62 9.46 -16.78 -28.09
CA ILE A 62 8.76 -16.24 -26.92
C ILE A 62 7.25 -16.35 -27.16
N GLU A 63 6.52 -16.89 -26.18
CA GLU A 63 5.06 -16.91 -26.16
C GLU A 63 4.58 -16.10 -24.95
N THR A 64 4.19 -14.84 -25.18
CA THR A 64 3.72 -13.92 -24.14
C THR A 64 2.22 -14.04 -23.90
N SER A 65 1.80 -13.96 -22.63
CA SER A 65 0.41 -13.82 -22.21
C SER A 65 0.26 -12.64 -21.24
N SER A 66 -0.96 -12.35 -20.76
CA SER A 66 -1.26 -11.19 -19.91
C SER A 66 -0.73 -11.27 -18.47
N GLY A 67 0.20 -12.17 -18.16
CA GLY A 67 0.70 -12.38 -16.80
C GLY A 67 1.69 -13.53 -16.71
N ASN A 68 2.49 -13.72 -17.76
CA ASN A 68 3.65 -14.62 -17.83
C ASN A 68 4.15 -14.74 -19.27
N VAL A 69 5.39 -15.20 -19.38
CA VAL A 69 6.06 -15.53 -20.63
C VAL A 69 6.48 -16.98 -20.63
N LYS A 70 6.18 -17.69 -21.73
CA LYS A 70 6.74 -19.02 -22.00
C LYS A 70 7.92 -18.90 -22.96
N LEU A 71 9.09 -19.28 -22.46
CA LEU A 71 10.37 -19.35 -23.15
C LEU A 71 10.47 -20.73 -23.81
N ARG A 72 10.37 -20.78 -25.14
CA ARG A 72 10.34 -22.04 -25.90
C ARG A 72 11.75 -22.34 -26.39
N ALA A 73 12.45 -23.14 -25.62
CA ALA A 73 13.83 -23.51 -25.90
C ALA A 73 13.91 -24.80 -26.71
N SER A 74 14.84 -24.85 -27.64
CA SER A 74 15.01 -26.00 -28.53
C SER A 74 16.05 -27.00 -28.01
N GLN A 75 17.10 -26.53 -27.35
CA GLN A 75 18.26 -27.32 -26.93
C GLN A 75 18.99 -26.73 -25.71
N SER A 76 19.99 -27.45 -25.21
CA SER A 76 20.91 -26.92 -24.20
C SER A 76 21.81 -25.85 -24.80
N GLY A 77 22.10 -24.79 -24.04
CA GLY A 77 22.88 -23.64 -24.50
C GLY A 77 22.03 -22.45 -24.95
N ASP A 78 20.75 -22.66 -25.24
CA ASP A 78 19.81 -21.59 -25.61
C ASP A 78 19.67 -20.57 -24.48
N PHE A 79 19.42 -19.30 -24.82
CA PHE A 79 19.26 -18.20 -23.87
C PHE A 79 18.05 -17.33 -24.19
N PHE A 80 17.51 -16.73 -23.13
CA PHE A 80 16.48 -15.72 -23.16
C PHE A 80 16.87 -14.59 -22.24
N LYS A 81 16.92 -13.36 -22.74
CA LYS A 81 17.47 -12.21 -22.02
C LYS A 81 16.61 -10.98 -22.17
N PHE A 82 16.57 -10.14 -21.16
CA PHE A 82 16.11 -8.76 -21.28
C PHE A 82 16.98 -7.88 -20.38
N SER A 83 16.96 -6.57 -20.61
CA SER A 83 17.57 -5.60 -19.69
C SER A 83 16.52 -4.61 -19.21
N THR A 84 16.65 -4.17 -17.97
CA THR A 84 15.80 -3.13 -17.39
C THR A 84 16.60 -2.30 -16.39
N SER A 85 16.17 -1.06 -16.18
CA SER A 85 16.78 -0.17 -15.20
C SER A 85 16.47 -0.62 -13.79
N VAL A 86 17.50 -0.77 -12.96
CA VAL A 86 17.43 -1.14 -11.56
C VAL A 86 18.14 -0.06 -10.73
N GLU A 87 17.53 0.36 -9.64
CA GLU A 87 18.17 1.29 -8.71
C GLU A 87 19.44 0.69 -8.10
N ALA A 88 20.33 1.55 -7.62
CA ALA A 88 21.57 1.09 -7.00
C ALA A 88 21.25 0.43 -5.65
N GLY A 89 21.61 -0.85 -5.50
CA GLY A 89 21.36 -1.60 -4.27
C GLY A 89 21.87 -3.03 -4.34
N THR A 90 21.92 -3.71 -3.20
CA THR A 90 22.13 -5.16 -3.16
C THR A 90 20.79 -5.85 -3.00
N TYR A 91 20.49 -6.78 -3.88
CA TYR A 91 19.21 -7.45 -3.96
C TYR A 91 19.38 -8.97 -3.92
N LYS A 92 18.56 -9.62 -3.12
CA LYS A 92 18.20 -11.03 -3.25
C LYS A 92 17.24 -11.19 -4.42
N ILE A 93 17.59 -12.08 -5.34
CA ILE A 93 16.83 -12.28 -6.58
C ILE A 93 15.82 -13.40 -6.35
N VAL A 94 14.53 -13.11 -6.52
CA VAL A 94 13.44 -14.07 -6.39
C VAL A 94 12.79 -14.28 -7.76
N LEU A 95 12.50 -15.53 -8.12
CA LEU A 95 11.87 -15.87 -9.40
C LEU A 95 10.57 -16.62 -9.18
N ARG A 96 9.48 -16.16 -9.79
CA ARG A 96 8.23 -16.91 -9.93
C ARG A 96 8.19 -17.60 -11.29
N TYR A 97 8.13 -18.94 -11.28
CA TYR A 97 8.17 -19.75 -12.50
C TYR A 97 7.28 -21.00 -12.39
N ALA A 98 6.89 -21.57 -13.52
CA ALA A 98 6.10 -22.79 -13.55
C ALA A 98 6.97 -24.04 -13.69
N LYS A 99 6.51 -25.13 -13.07
CA LYS A 99 7.02 -26.48 -13.26
C LYS A 99 6.04 -27.33 -14.07
N ARG A 100 6.56 -28.13 -15.00
CA ARG A 100 5.77 -28.99 -15.90
C ARG A 100 6.64 -30.04 -16.58
N ASN A 101 6.02 -31.05 -17.17
CA ASN A 101 6.71 -32.15 -17.85
C ASN A 101 7.46 -31.77 -19.13
N VAL A 102 7.29 -30.55 -19.63
CA VAL A 102 7.99 -30.03 -20.82
C VAL A 102 9.12 -29.04 -20.45
N TYR A 103 9.26 -28.68 -19.18
CA TYR A 103 10.22 -27.65 -18.77
C TYR A 103 11.61 -28.20 -18.44
N GLY A 104 12.62 -27.42 -18.84
CA GLY A 104 14.04 -27.76 -18.78
C GLY A 104 14.75 -27.33 -17.50
N ARG A 105 16.08 -27.40 -17.54
CA ARG A 105 17.00 -26.91 -16.51
C ARG A 105 17.67 -25.63 -16.97
N TYR A 106 17.80 -24.68 -16.06
CA TYR A 106 18.23 -23.32 -16.37
C TYR A 106 19.19 -22.78 -15.35
N ASP A 107 20.19 -22.04 -15.81
CA ASP A 107 20.91 -21.06 -15.00
C ASP A 107 20.24 -19.70 -15.16
N VAL A 108 19.89 -19.09 -14.04
CA VAL A 108 19.43 -17.70 -13.96
C VAL A 108 20.64 -16.82 -13.70
N LYS A 109 20.88 -15.87 -14.59
CA LYS A 109 22.01 -14.95 -14.56
C LYS A 109 21.53 -13.52 -14.46
N VAL A 110 22.20 -12.72 -13.62
CA VAL A 110 21.95 -11.29 -13.45
C VAL A 110 23.28 -10.56 -13.55
N ALA A 111 23.32 -9.52 -14.39
CA ALA A 111 24.55 -8.79 -14.74
C ALA A 111 25.70 -9.77 -15.13
N GLY A 112 25.37 -10.77 -15.96
CA GLY A 112 26.30 -11.78 -16.47
C GLY A 112 26.72 -12.88 -15.48
N SER A 113 26.35 -12.80 -14.20
CA SER A 113 26.71 -13.79 -13.17
C SER A 113 25.55 -14.74 -12.85
N THR A 114 25.79 -16.05 -12.72
CA THR A 114 24.76 -17.00 -12.26
C THR A 114 24.38 -16.71 -10.81
N VAL A 115 23.10 -16.43 -10.57
CA VAL A 115 22.52 -16.25 -9.24
C VAL A 115 21.76 -17.49 -8.77
N GLY A 116 21.41 -18.41 -9.66
CA GLY A 116 20.84 -19.70 -9.26
C GLY A 116 20.65 -20.65 -10.44
N SER A 117 20.46 -21.93 -10.13
CA SER A 117 20.17 -22.97 -11.11
C SER A 117 18.88 -23.69 -10.74
N LEU A 118 18.02 -23.95 -11.72
CA LEU A 118 16.67 -24.47 -11.54
C LEU A 118 16.46 -25.75 -12.36
N ASP A 119 15.74 -26.72 -11.78
CA ASP A 119 15.08 -27.79 -12.54
C ASP A 119 13.57 -27.53 -12.53
N ALA A 120 13.06 -27.04 -13.66
CA ALA A 120 11.64 -26.71 -13.83
C ALA A 120 10.78 -27.94 -14.18
N TYR A 121 11.35 -29.14 -14.21
CA TYR A 121 10.59 -30.36 -14.46
C TYR A 121 9.61 -30.70 -13.32
N SER A 122 8.42 -31.13 -13.71
CA SER A 122 7.45 -31.87 -12.88
C SER A 122 6.78 -32.92 -13.77
N SER A 123 6.27 -34.03 -13.22
CA SER A 123 5.55 -35.04 -14.03
C SER A 123 4.19 -34.56 -14.55
N SER A 124 3.69 -33.42 -14.06
CA SER A 124 2.40 -32.84 -14.45
C SER A 124 2.35 -32.37 -15.92
N THR A 125 1.20 -32.55 -16.56
CA THR A 125 0.88 -31.99 -17.88
C THR A 125 0.32 -30.57 -17.81
N GLY A 126 0.07 -30.03 -16.60
CA GLY A 126 -0.33 -28.64 -16.36
C GLY A 126 0.77 -27.83 -15.67
N ASP A 127 0.70 -26.51 -15.79
CA ASP A 127 1.64 -25.60 -15.11
C ASP A 127 1.40 -25.64 -13.59
N SER A 128 2.43 -25.91 -12.81
CA SER A 128 2.43 -25.78 -11.35
C SER A 128 3.37 -24.64 -10.97
N TRP A 129 2.83 -23.54 -10.49
CA TRP A 129 3.60 -22.33 -10.20
C TRP A 129 4.32 -22.41 -8.86
N THR A 130 5.61 -22.08 -8.85
CA THR A 130 6.47 -22.05 -7.67
C THR A 130 7.35 -20.80 -7.66
N THR A 131 7.90 -20.47 -6.49
CA THR A 131 8.79 -19.33 -6.30
C THR A 131 10.10 -19.83 -5.74
N ALA A 132 11.22 -19.38 -6.30
CA ALA A 132 12.55 -19.68 -5.81
C ALA A 132 13.29 -18.40 -5.43
N THR A 133 13.80 -18.36 -4.21
CA THR A 133 14.82 -17.39 -3.79
C THR A 133 16.17 -17.87 -4.29
N LEU A 134 16.82 -17.04 -5.10
CA LEU A 134 18.13 -17.31 -5.69
C LEU A 134 19.21 -16.56 -4.87
N GLY A 135 20.36 -16.32 -5.49
CA GLY A 135 21.46 -15.57 -4.92
C GLY A 135 21.23 -14.06 -4.85
N GLU A 136 22.18 -13.39 -4.21
CA GLU A 136 22.21 -11.95 -4.01
C GLU A 136 23.18 -11.28 -4.99
N LYS A 137 22.86 -10.05 -5.40
CA LYS A 137 23.68 -9.28 -6.33
C LYS A 137 23.57 -7.78 -6.06
N ALA A 138 24.71 -7.08 -6.08
CA ALA A 138 24.75 -5.63 -6.18
C ALA A 138 24.43 -5.21 -7.62
N LEU A 139 23.39 -4.40 -7.79
CA LEU A 139 22.82 -3.96 -9.05
C LEU A 139 22.77 -2.42 -9.09
N SER A 140 22.81 -1.86 -10.29
CA SER A 140 22.62 -0.42 -10.53
C SER A 140 22.52 -0.16 -12.04
N GLY A 141 21.65 0.75 -12.46
CA GLY A 141 21.53 1.16 -13.86
C GLY A 141 20.85 0.08 -14.71
N ASP A 142 21.21 0.00 -15.99
CA ASP A 142 20.64 -1.01 -16.90
C ASP A 142 21.24 -2.40 -16.64
N VAL A 143 20.41 -3.34 -16.19
CA VAL A 143 20.82 -4.68 -15.74
C VAL A 143 20.24 -5.75 -16.65
N GLU A 144 21.11 -6.62 -17.19
CA GLU A 144 20.70 -7.81 -17.95
C GLU A 144 20.25 -8.94 -17.00
N PHE A 145 19.05 -9.47 -17.26
CA PHE A 145 18.53 -10.72 -16.71
C PHE A 145 18.51 -11.77 -17.81
N SER A 146 19.10 -12.94 -17.55
CA SER A 146 19.31 -13.99 -18.55
C SER A 146 18.93 -15.37 -18.00
N PHE A 147 18.20 -16.14 -18.78
CA PHE A 147 17.86 -17.55 -18.52
C PHE A 147 18.58 -18.40 -19.54
N GLN A 148 19.62 -19.13 -19.11
CA GLN A 148 20.39 -20.01 -19.97
C GLN A 148 20.03 -21.46 -19.74
N VAL A 149 19.61 -22.16 -20.78
CA VAL A 149 19.25 -23.58 -20.71
C VAL A 149 20.52 -24.41 -20.48
N THR A 150 20.56 -25.17 -19.41
CA THR A 150 21.68 -26.07 -19.07
C THR A 150 21.39 -27.53 -19.40
N GLY A 151 20.13 -27.86 -19.68
CA GLY A 151 19.71 -29.22 -20.01
C GLY A 151 18.22 -29.41 -19.74
N LYS A 152 17.83 -30.66 -19.51
CA LYS A 152 16.51 -31.02 -19.02
C LYS A 152 16.59 -32.27 -18.15
N ASN A 153 15.58 -32.48 -17.32
CA ASN A 153 15.39 -33.77 -16.66
C ASN A 153 15.21 -34.87 -17.73
N SER A 154 15.72 -36.08 -17.50
CA SER A 154 15.62 -37.19 -18.47
C SER A 154 14.16 -37.53 -18.84
N SER A 155 13.23 -37.27 -17.92
CA SER A 155 11.79 -37.49 -18.11
C SER A 155 11.07 -36.29 -18.72
N ALA A 156 11.74 -35.14 -18.89
CA ALA A 156 11.15 -33.96 -19.51
C ALA A 156 11.04 -34.13 -21.04
N SER A 157 9.90 -33.75 -21.60
CA SER A 157 9.66 -33.81 -23.04
C SER A 157 10.31 -32.66 -23.82
N GLY A 158 10.68 -31.56 -23.15
CA GLY A 158 11.27 -30.38 -23.78
C GLY A 158 12.25 -29.64 -22.87
N HIS A 159 12.73 -28.50 -23.35
CA HIS A 159 13.64 -27.61 -22.64
C HIS A 159 12.97 -26.30 -22.22
N ASP A 160 11.66 -26.14 -22.42
CA ASP A 160 10.92 -24.88 -22.22
C ASP A 160 11.09 -24.33 -20.77
N LEU A 161 10.77 -23.06 -20.55
CA LEU A 161 10.54 -22.47 -19.22
C LEU A 161 9.35 -21.53 -19.29
N LYS A 162 8.71 -21.29 -18.15
CA LYS A 162 7.65 -20.31 -18.07
C LYS A 162 7.82 -19.47 -16.82
N VAL A 163 7.91 -18.17 -17.00
CA VAL A 163 8.24 -17.18 -15.98
C VAL A 163 7.08 -16.21 -15.84
N ASP A 164 6.73 -15.89 -14.59
CA ASP A 164 5.74 -14.88 -14.24
C ASP A 164 6.48 -13.54 -14.01
N TYR A 165 7.26 -13.47 -12.92
CA TYR A 165 8.06 -12.28 -12.60
C TYR A 165 9.40 -12.64 -11.95
N ILE A 166 10.28 -11.63 -11.96
CA ILE A 166 11.45 -11.55 -11.08
C ILE A 166 11.13 -10.52 -10.00
N GLU A 167 11.53 -10.78 -8.77
CA GLU A 167 11.37 -9.86 -7.64
C GLU A 167 12.76 -9.60 -7.03
N LEU A 168 13.13 -8.33 -6.92
CA LEU A 168 14.38 -7.87 -6.34
C LEU A 168 14.11 -7.45 -4.91
N VAL A 169 14.43 -8.32 -3.96
CA VAL A 169 14.27 -8.05 -2.53
C VAL A 169 15.55 -7.39 -2.04
N PRO A 170 15.56 -6.12 -1.62
CA PRO A 170 16.80 -5.48 -1.20
C PRO A 170 17.31 -6.12 0.12
N VAL A 171 18.63 -6.06 0.34
CA VAL A 171 19.33 -6.63 1.52
C VAL A 171 19.95 -5.46 2.32
N GLU A 172 19.71 -5.33 3.63
CA GLU A 172 20.30 -4.21 4.40
C GLU A 172 21.82 -4.35 4.53
N GLY A 173 22.49 -3.21 4.67
CA GLY A 173 23.91 -3.15 5.08
C GLY A 173 24.96 -3.06 3.96
N ALA A 174 24.59 -3.15 2.68
CA ALA A 174 25.52 -2.93 1.57
C ALA A 174 25.53 -1.47 1.12
N GLY A 175 25.98 -0.58 2.01
CA GLY A 175 26.26 0.81 1.68
C GLY A 175 27.26 0.93 0.52
N SER A 176 27.09 1.99 -0.27
CA SER A 176 27.92 2.35 -1.41
C SER A 176 29.42 2.21 -1.13
N GLY A 177 30.03 1.15 -1.66
CA GLY A 177 31.47 1.06 -1.84
C GLY A 177 31.90 1.99 -2.97
N GLY A 178 31.96 3.30 -2.68
CA GLY A 178 32.55 4.28 -3.58
C GLY A 178 33.99 3.87 -3.90
N ALA A 179 34.25 3.56 -5.17
CA ALA A 179 35.59 3.32 -5.68
C ALA A 179 36.44 4.58 -5.44
N GLY A 180 37.32 4.50 -4.43
CA GLY A 180 38.35 5.49 -4.19
C GLY A 180 39.31 5.54 -5.37
N SER A 181 39.18 6.56 -6.20
CA SER A 181 40.19 6.97 -7.16
C SER A 181 41.41 7.50 -6.38
N GLY A 182 42.40 6.63 -6.19
CA GLY A 182 43.73 7.00 -5.71
C GLY A 182 44.45 7.85 -6.77
N GLY A 183 44.37 9.17 -6.61
CA GLY A 183 45.22 10.13 -7.32
C GLY A 183 46.44 10.47 -6.47
N ALA A 184 47.58 9.89 -6.82
CA ALA A 184 48.88 10.29 -6.31
C ALA A 184 49.20 11.72 -6.77
N GLY A 185 49.53 12.60 -5.82
CA GLY A 185 49.97 13.97 -6.07
C GLY A 185 51.03 14.37 -5.05
N THR A 186 52.28 14.37 -5.50
CA THR A 186 53.50 14.65 -4.75
C THR A 186 53.64 16.12 -4.33
N GLY A 187 54.07 16.31 -3.08
CA GLY A 187 54.88 17.38 -2.48
C GLY A 187 55.03 18.77 -3.14
N ALA A 188 54.88 19.82 -2.33
CA ALA A 188 55.93 20.82 -2.10
C ALA A 188 55.56 21.75 -0.92
N ALA A 189 56.59 22.12 -0.16
CA ALA A 189 56.56 22.97 1.02
C ALA A 189 56.77 24.46 0.69
N GLY A 190 56.47 25.32 1.67
CA GLY A 190 56.84 26.73 1.76
C GLY A 190 55.61 27.63 1.91
N GLY A 191 55.45 28.53 2.87
CA GLY A 191 56.36 29.08 3.87
C GLY A 191 55.96 30.55 4.10
N GLY A 192 55.67 30.94 5.35
CA GLY A 192 55.89 32.29 5.87
C GLY A 192 54.77 33.34 5.77
N GLY A 193 54.43 33.92 6.94
CA GLY A 193 54.14 35.36 7.06
C GLY A 193 52.77 35.76 7.65
N PRO A 194 52.70 36.38 8.84
CA PRO A 194 51.46 36.86 9.46
C PRO A 194 51.14 38.32 9.08
N GLY A 195 49.88 38.73 9.22
CA GLY A 195 49.47 40.13 9.03
C GLY A 195 48.07 40.41 9.57
N ASP A 196 48.03 41.20 10.63
CA ASP A 196 46.85 41.70 11.35
C ASP A 196 45.92 42.59 10.53
N GLY A 197 44.67 42.71 10.99
CA GLY A 197 43.99 44.01 11.06
C GLY A 197 42.54 44.08 10.57
N GLY A 198 41.61 44.39 11.48
CA GLY A 198 40.38 45.12 11.16
C GLY A 198 39.06 44.58 11.72
N ALA A 199 38.72 44.96 12.95
CA ALA A 199 37.34 45.01 13.48
C ALA A 199 36.75 46.43 13.23
N PRO A 200 35.56 46.80 13.76
CA PRO A 200 34.23 46.18 13.74
C PRO A 200 33.16 47.18 13.21
N GLY A 201 31.89 46.77 13.14
CA GLY A 201 30.76 47.66 12.86
C GLY A 201 29.46 47.13 13.47
N GLU A 202 29.26 47.45 14.76
CA GLU A 202 27.99 47.33 15.47
C GLU A 202 27.00 48.43 15.04
N GLY A 203 25.71 48.10 15.10
CA GLY A 203 24.60 49.05 15.03
C GLY A 203 23.33 48.39 15.53
N GLY A 204 23.11 48.43 16.85
CA GLY A 204 21.95 47.89 17.53
C GLY A 204 20.83 48.90 17.85
N GLY A 205 19.76 48.37 18.45
CA GLY A 205 18.62 49.06 19.08
C GLY A 205 17.29 48.63 18.44
N GLY A 206 16.42 47.80 19.03
CA GLY A 206 15.76 47.91 20.35
C GLY A 206 14.54 48.85 20.23
N GLY A 207 13.29 48.53 20.55
CA GLY A 207 12.63 47.36 21.13
C GLY A 207 11.11 47.61 21.30
N ALA A 208 10.39 46.54 21.60
CA ALA A 208 9.11 46.39 22.31
C ALA A 208 7.78 46.98 21.75
N GLY A 209 6.75 46.10 21.68
CA GLY A 209 5.41 46.46 22.16
C GLY A 209 4.19 45.83 21.48
N GLY A 210 3.82 44.60 21.88
CA GLY A 210 2.42 44.24 22.20
C GLY A 210 1.43 43.93 21.06
N GLY A 211 0.86 42.72 21.10
CA GLY A 211 -0.40 42.41 20.41
C GLY A 211 -0.55 40.91 20.12
N GLY A 212 -1.21 40.19 21.03
CA GLY A 212 -1.45 38.76 20.90
C GLY A 212 -2.28 38.39 19.68
N ALA A 213 -1.79 37.41 18.94
CA ALA A 213 -2.57 36.39 18.26
C ALA A 213 -1.71 35.13 18.31
N GLY A 214 -2.23 34.03 18.84
CA GLY A 214 -1.53 32.75 18.86
C GLY A 214 -1.28 32.31 17.43
N GLY A 215 -0.06 32.56 16.95
CA GLY A 215 0.39 32.03 15.68
C GLY A 215 0.51 30.52 15.81
N ALA A 216 -0.36 29.80 15.08
CA ALA A 216 -0.03 28.45 14.68
C ALA A 216 1.37 28.52 14.06
N THR A 217 2.31 27.77 14.62
CA THR A 217 3.60 27.59 13.99
C THR A 217 3.31 26.99 12.62
N ASP A 218 3.81 27.60 11.56
CA ASP A 218 3.68 27.09 10.20
C ASP A 218 4.35 25.71 10.13
N THR A 219 3.53 24.67 10.29
CA THR A 219 3.92 23.25 10.23
C THR A 219 4.11 22.77 8.80
N CYS A 220 3.78 23.60 7.80
CA CYS A 220 3.64 23.18 6.40
C CYS A 220 4.71 23.74 5.45
N GLY A 221 5.86 24.16 5.98
CA GLY A 221 7.00 24.65 5.19
C GLY A 221 7.81 23.58 4.41
N ARG A 222 7.31 22.36 4.17
CA ARG A 222 8.08 21.29 3.49
C ARG A 222 7.30 20.56 2.39
N ALA A 223 8.05 20.09 1.40
CA ALA A 223 7.61 19.03 0.48
C ALA A 223 7.20 17.78 1.27
N ALA A 224 6.33 16.93 0.69
CA ALA A 224 5.88 15.70 1.33
C ALA A 224 7.06 14.92 1.94
N ALA A 225 6.97 14.50 3.20
CA ALA A 225 8.09 13.91 3.92
C ALA A 225 8.66 12.65 3.24
N CYS A 226 7.82 11.94 2.49
CA CYS A 226 8.16 10.73 1.74
C CYS A 226 8.23 10.94 0.21
N GLY A 227 8.20 12.18 -0.26
CA GLY A 227 8.21 12.53 -1.68
C GLY A 227 6.83 12.87 -2.26
N SER A 228 5.75 12.15 -1.91
CA SER A 228 4.38 12.38 -2.42
C SER A 228 3.33 12.48 -1.30
N HIS A 229 2.29 13.31 -1.46
CA HIS A 229 1.13 13.32 -0.57
C HIS A 229 0.06 12.28 -0.92
N LYS A 230 0.30 11.42 -1.90
CA LYS A 230 -0.66 10.37 -2.25
C LYS A 230 -0.74 9.25 -1.22
N TRP A 231 0.24 9.18 -0.33
CA TRP A 231 0.32 8.28 0.82
C TRP A 231 0.29 9.07 2.14
N ALA A 232 -0.11 8.46 3.27
CA ALA A 232 -0.15 9.12 4.58
C ALA A 232 1.26 9.47 5.11
N CYS A 233 1.87 10.50 4.55
CA CYS A 233 3.20 10.95 4.90
C CYS A 233 3.20 12.17 5.83
N TRP A 234 2.16 12.25 6.65
CA TRP A 234 1.85 13.34 7.57
C TRP A 234 1.27 12.77 8.87
N PRO A 235 1.36 13.49 10.00
CA PRO A 235 0.60 13.16 11.20
C PRO A 235 -0.89 13.09 10.88
N MET A 236 -1.55 11.96 11.14
CA MET A 236 -2.94 11.78 10.70
C MET A 236 -3.88 12.73 11.45
N PRO A 237 -4.61 13.66 10.78
CA PRO A 237 -5.53 14.55 11.45
C PRO A 237 -6.72 13.79 12.04
N ASN A 238 -7.21 14.23 13.20
CA ASN A 238 -8.44 13.74 13.82
C ASN A 238 -9.47 14.87 13.96
N PRO A 239 -10.79 14.61 14.00
CA PRO A 239 -11.79 15.65 14.16
C PRO A 239 -11.49 16.60 15.33
N ALA A 240 -11.60 17.91 15.06
CA ALA A 240 -11.38 18.94 16.07
C ALA A 240 -12.32 18.71 17.27
N GLY A 241 -11.76 18.72 18.49
CA GLY A 241 -12.52 18.50 19.72
C GLY A 241 -12.80 17.03 20.07
N SER A 242 -12.30 16.07 19.29
CA SER A 242 -12.39 14.63 19.64
C SER A 242 -11.49 14.21 20.81
N GLY A 243 -10.56 15.08 21.22
CA GLY A 243 -9.55 14.77 22.24
C GLY A 243 -8.41 13.86 21.75
N LEU A 244 -8.42 13.48 20.47
CA LEU A 244 -7.34 12.72 19.84
C LEU A 244 -6.19 13.64 19.38
N PRO A 245 -4.97 13.10 19.18
CA PRO A 245 -3.84 13.87 18.65
C PRO A 245 -4.13 14.49 17.28
N ASN A 246 -3.34 15.51 16.92
CA ASN A 246 -3.41 16.20 15.63
C ASN A 246 -4.84 16.67 15.27
N PRO A 247 -5.45 17.56 16.06
CA PRO A 247 -6.78 18.06 15.75
C PRO A 247 -6.78 18.73 14.36
N ALA A 248 -7.71 18.32 13.51
CA ALA A 248 -7.88 18.85 12.16
C ALA A 248 -8.07 20.37 12.24
N SER A 249 -7.27 21.07 11.44
CA SER A 249 -7.27 22.52 11.36
C SER A 249 -7.17 22.91 9.89
N TYR A 250 -7.88 23.97 9.52
CA TYR A 250 -7.96 24.41 8.15
C TYR A 250 -7.86 25.94 8.07
N THR A 251 -7.07 26.43 7.12
CA THR A 251 -6.92 27.85 6.82
C THR A 251 -7.52 28.16 5.45
N ASP A 252 -8.48 29.09 5.37
CA ASP A 252 -8.98 29.60 4.08
C ASP A 252 -7.92 30.53 3.46
N LEU A 253 -7.36 30.14 2.32
CA LEU A 253 -6.36 30.94 1.59
C LEU A 253 -7.00 31.97 0.66
N GLY A 254 -8.33 31.99 0.57
CA GLY A 254 -9.07 32.77 -0.42
C GLY A 254 -9.04 32.11 -1.81
N GLY A 255 -9.74 32.72 -2.78
CA GLY A 255 -9.77 32.21 -4.15
C GLY A 255 -10.39 30.81 -4.32
N GLY A 256 -11.13 30.34 -3.33
CA GLY A 256 -11.76 29.01 -3.30
C GLY A 256 -10.84 27.88 -2.84
N VAL A 257 -9.75 28.19 -2.13
CA VAL A 257 -8.74 27.23 -1.67
C VAL A 257 -8.69 27.18 -0.15
N VAL A 258 -8.69 25.97 0.40
CA VAL A 258 -8.52 25.70 1.83
C VAL A 258 -7.27 24.89 2.05
N HIS A 259 -6.37 25.38 2.89
CA HIS A 259 -5.19 24.67 3.37
C HIS A 259 -5.55 23.78 4.56
N ASP A 260 -5.11 22.54 4.55
CA ASP A 260 -5.13 21.64 5.72
C ASP A 260 -3.82 21.80 6.49
N ASP A 261 -3.89 22.41 7.68
CA ASP A 261 -2.71 22.79 8.46
C ASP A 261 -1.96 21.57 9.05
N VAL A 262 -2.55 20.38 8.97
CA VAL A 262 -1.97 19.12 9.48
C VAL A 262 -1.32 18.32 8.35
N THR A 263 -2.03 18.16 7.21
CA THR A 263 -1.54 17.36 6.09
C THR A 263 -0.75 18.16 5.06
N CYS A 264 -0.84 19.49 5.12
CA CYS A 264 -0.24 20.42 4.18
C CYS A 264 -0.78 20.29 2.74
N LEU A 265 -1.94 19.66 2.58
CA LEU A 265 -2.68 19.60 1.33
C LEU A 265 -3.54 20.85 1.18
N ASP A 266 -3.63 21.37 -0.05
CA ASP A 266 -4.64 22.35 -0.39
C ASP A 266 -5.82 21.67 -1.08
N TRP A 267 -7.01 22.10 -0.70
CA TRP A 267 -8.27 21.54 -1.15
C TRP A 267 -9.12 22.59 -1.85
N GLN A 268 -9.79 22.17 -2.92
CA GLN A 268 -10.89 22.95 -3.49
C GLN A 268 -11.94 23.12 -2.39
N GLN A 269 -12.29 24.36 -2.03
CA GLN A 269 -13.24 24.65 -0.95
C GLN A 269 -14.67 24.25 -1.30
N SER A 270 -15.12 24.60 -2.50
CA SER A 270 -16.46 24.31 -3.01
C SER A 270 -16.38 23.36 -4.20
N PRO A 271 -16.89 22.12 -4.08
CA PRO A 271 -16.89 21.19 -5.19
C PRO A 271 -17.91 21.60 -6.27
N PRO A 272 -17.79 21.08 -7.51
CA PRO A 272 -18.81 21.32 -8.54
C PRO A 272 -20.18 20.77 -8.12
N ALA A 273 -21.25 21.40 -8.62
CA ALA A 273 -22.62 21.00 -8.29
C ALA A 273 -23.06 19.70 -8.99
N ASP A 274 -22.48 19.43 -10.15
CA ASP A 274 -22.70 18.23 -10.98
C ASP A 274 -21.93 17.03 -10.45
N VAL A 275 -22.30 15.85 -10.96
CA VAL A 275 -21.66 14.57 -10.65
C VAL A 275 -20.93 14.04 -11.87
N TYR A 276 -19.82 13.32 -11.65
CA TYR A 276 -18.88 12.92 -12.68
C TYR A 276 -18.57 11.43 -12.59
N THR A 277 -18.41 10.77 -13.75
CA THR A 277 -17.77 9.45 -13.80
C THR A 277 -16.30 9.57 -13.38
N TRP A 278 -15.62 8.45 -13.16
CA TRP A 278 -14.23 8.48 -12.68
C TRP A 278 -13.28 9.22 -13.64
N ASP A 279 -13.30 8.88 -14.94
CA ASP A 279 -12.47 9.56 -15.95
C ASP A 279 -12.82 11.05 -16.08
N GLN A 280 -14.12 11.38 -15.98
CA GLN A 280 -14.58 12.76 -16.01
C GLN A 280 -14.12 13.54 -14.76
N ALA A 281 -14.09 12.90 -13.59
CA ALA A 281 -13.66 13.51 -12.34
C ALA A 281 -12.15 13.79 -12.35
N ILE A 282 -11.36 12.87 -12.88
CA ILE A 282 -9.93 13.09 -13.14
C ILE A 282 -9.74 14.27 -14.09
N SER A 283 -10.40 14.24 -15.25
CA SER A 283 -10.30 15.29 -16.27
C SER A 283 -10.74 16.67 -15.72
N TYR A 284 -11.77 16.69 -14.87
CA TYR A 284 -12.23 17.91 -14.22
C TYR A 284 -11.13 18.50 -13.33
N CYS A 285 -10.53 17.69 -12.46
CA CYS A 285 -9.49 18.20 -11.56
C CYS A 285 -8.24 18.61 -12.31
N GLU A 286 -7.79 17.83 -13.30
CA GLU A 286 -6.61 18.15 -14.11
C GLU A 286 -6.76 19.43 -14.95
N SER A 287 -7.99 19.80 -15.31
CA SER A 287 -8.28 21.03 -16.05
C SER A 287 -8.65 22.21 -15.14
N LEU A 288 -8.79 21.99 -13.84
CA LEU A 288 -9.19 23.02 -12.89
C LEU A 288 -8.07 24.06 -12.75
N THR A 289 -8.42 25.33 -12.94
CA THR A 289 -7.61 26.47 -12.50
C THR A 289 -8.36 27.20 -11.40
N LEU A 290 -7.82 27.20 -10.18
CA LEU A 290 -8.47 27.74 -8.98
C LEU A 290 -7.43 28.31 -8.02
N GLY A 291 -7.71 29.46 -7.40
CA GLY A 291 -6.78 30.12 -6.47
C GLY A 291 -5.44 30.53 -7.10
N GLY A 292 -5.34 30.61 -8.42
CA GLY A 292 -4.08 30.85 -9.14
C GLY A 292 -3.25 29.59 -9.43
N PHE A 293 -3.76 28.41 -9.08
CA PHE A 293 -3.10 27.11 -9.27
C PHE A 293 -3.77 26.29 -10.38
N SER A 294 -3.00 25.44 -11.06
CA SER A 294 -3.44 24.59 -12.20
C SER A 294 -2.94 23.13 -12.09
N ASP A 295 -2.39 22.76 -10.95
CA ASP A 295 -1.84 21.45 -10.59
C ASP A 295 -2.82 20.63 -9.74
N TRP A 296 -4.13 20.88 -9.90
CA TRP A 296 -5.18 20.18 -9.19
C TRP A 296 -5.34 18.76 -9.70
N ARG A 297 -5.69 17.84 -8.79
CA ARG A 297 -5.96 16.43 -9.11
C ARG A 297 -7.08 15.86 -8.25
N LEU A 298 -7.57 14.71 -8.67
CA LEU A 298 -8.49 13.91 -7.86
C LEU A 298 -7.69 13.30 -6.68
N PRO A 299 -8.23 13.30 -5.44
CA PRO A 299 -7.53 12.81 -4.26
C PRO A 299 -7.47 11.29 -4.24
N THR A 300 -6.43 10.72 -3.63
CA THR A 300 -6.37 9.30 -3.28
C THR A 300 -7.30 9.01 -2.10
N ARG A 301 -7.48 7.73 -1.79
CA ARG A 301 -8.29 7.30 -0.65
C ARG A 301 -7.77 7.91 0.66
N ILE A 302 -6.45 7.84 0.91
CA ILE A 302 -5.91 8.28 2.20
C ILE A 302 -5.94 9.81 2.38
N GLU A 303 -5.85 10.57 1.29
CA GLU A 303 -6.07 12.02 1.32
C GLU A 303 -7.53 12.33 1.64
N MET A 304 -8.47 11.65 1.00
CA MET A 304 -9.89 11.83 1.33
C MET A 304 -10.21 11.38 2.76
N THR A 305 -9.52 10.37 3.29
CA THR A 305 -9.58 9.96 4.72
C THR A 305 -9.20 11.10 5.66
N SER A 306 -8.25 11.96 5.30
CA SER A 306 -7.82 13.06 6.18
C SER A 306 -8.94 14.08 6.44
N LEU A 307 -9.92 14.18 5.53
CA LEU A 307 -11.06 15.09 5.67
C LEU A 307 -12.24 14.52 6.47
N VAL A 308 -12.39 13.20 6.62
CA VAL A 308 -13.67 12.61 7.10
C VAL A 308 -13.93 12.84 8.59
N ASP A 309 -14.81 13.77 8.92
CA ASP A 309 -15.19 14.06 10.31
C ASP A 309 -16.26 13.09 10.81
N PHE A 310 -15.82 12.01 11.46
CA PHE A 310 -16.68 10.97 12.01
C PHE A 310 -17.57 11.40 13.18
N THR A 311 -17.48 12.66 13.64
CA THR A 311 -18.33 13.20 14.72
C THR A 311 -19.61 13.86 14.21
N ARG A 312 -19.81 13.94 12.88
CA ARG A 312 -20.91 14.70 12.27
C ARG A 312 -21.40 14.09 10.95
N SER A 313 -22.46 14.70 10.41
CA SER A 313 -23.05 14.37 9.09
C SER A 313 -23.48 15.65 8.36
N PRO A 314 -23.03 15.93 7.12
CA PRO A 314 -22.00 15.20 6.39
C PRO A 314 -20.67 15.10 7.16
N ALA A 315 -19.95 13.99 6.98
CA ALA A 315 -18.75 13.64 7.72
C ALA A 315 -17.54 14.45 7.23
N ILE A 316 -17.59 15.77 7.38
CA ILE A 316 -16.54 16.72 6.97
C ILE A 316 -16.72 18.05 7.73
N ASP A 317 -15.65 18.82 7.90
CA ASP A 317 -15.75 20.16 8.47
C ASP A 317 -16.55 21.11 7.56
N ARG A 318 -17.75 21.51 7.97
CA ARG A 318 -18.63 22.36 7.17
C ARG A 318 -18.30 23.85 7.26
N THR A 319 -17.45 24.24 8.20
CA THR A 319 -16.93 25.60 8.31
C THR A 319 -15.84 25.79 7.28
N ALA A 320 -14.89 24.85 7.20
CA ALA A 320 -13.84 24.86 6.20
C ALA A 320 -14.37 24.54 4.80
N PHE A 321 -15.33 23.60 4.69
CA PHE A 321 -15.91 23.15 3.42
C PHE A 321 -17.42 23.47 3.35
N PRO A 322 -17.79 24.75 3.18
CA PRO A 322 -19.18 25.15 3.09
C PRO A 322 -19.87 24.48 1.90
N GLY A 323 -21.14 24.12 2.08
CA GLY A 323 -21.94 23.48 1.03
C GLY A 323 -21.58 22.01 0.75
N ALA A 324 -20.68 21.39 1.54
CA ALA A 324 -20.40 19.96 1.43
C ALA A 324 -21.69 19.13 1.52
N ARG A 325 -21.86 18.22 0.55
CA ARG A 325 -23.03 17.34 0.42
C ARG A 325 -22.68 15.94 0.94
N GLY A 326 -23.68 15.24 1.47
CA GLY A 326 -23.55 13.80 1.69
C GLY A 326 -23.47 13.03 0.37
N GLY A 327 -23.26 11.73 0.46
CA GLY A 327 -23.21 10.81 -0.68
C GLY A 327 -21.78 10.48 -1.12
N PHE A 328 -21.69 9.70 -2.18
CA PHE A 328 -20.40 9.21 -2.70
C PHE A 328 -19.58 10.32 -3.35
N HIS A 329 -18.28 10.30 -3.06
CA HIS A 329 -17.26 11.17 -3.61
C HIS A 329 -16.17 10.31 -4.24
N LYS A 330 -15.77 10.64 -5.48
CA LYS A 330 -14.74 9.93 -6.24
C LYS A 330 -13.35 10.15 -5.63
N THR A 331 -12.52 9.12 -5.71
CA THR A 331 -11.08 9.18 -5.47
C THR A 331 -10.33 8.65 -6.70
N SER A 332 -9.04 8.95 -6.82
CA SER A 332 -8.15 8.41 -7.85
C SER A 332 -7.61 7.02 -7.50
N SER A 333 -7.91 6.48 -6.31
CA SER A 333 -7.43 5.17 -5.88
C SER A 333 -8.23 4.06 -6.56
N ASP A 334 -7.53 3.22 -7.30
CA ASP A 334 -8.08 1.99 -7.87
C ASP A 334 -8.43 0.98 -6.78
N TRP A 335 -9.50 0.22 -7.00
CA TRP A 335 -9.81 -0.92 -6.14
C TRP A 335 -9.36 -2.22 -6.80
N ILE A 336 -8.28 -2.80 -6.26
CA ILE A 336 -7.68 -4.04 -6.75
C ILE A 336 -8.25 -5.22 -5.97
N LEU A 337 -8.81 -6.20 -6.69
CA LEU A 337 -9.33 -7.46 -6.13
C LEU A 337 -8.37 -8.63 -6.43
N THR A 338 -8.04 -9.46 -5.44
CA THR A 338 -7.35 -10.76 -5.65
C THR A 338 -8.23 -11.80 -6.34
N ILE A 339 -9.54 -11.62 -6.32
CA ILE A 339 -10.50 -12.54 -6.94
C ILE A 339 -11.56 -11.71 -7.65
N ARG A 340 -11.71 -11.90 -8.98
CA ARG A 340 -12.87 -11.36 -9.70
C ARG A 340 -14.13 -11.82 -8.96
N GLN A 341 -14.90 -10.87 -8.44
CA GLN A 341 -16.18 -11.17 -7.79
C GLN A 341 -17.04 -11.95 -8.78
N ALA A 342 -17.48 -13.16 -8.41
CA ALA A 342 -18.39 -13.93 -9.25
C ALA A 342 -19.70 -13.13 -9.42
N GLY A 343 -19.93 -12.61 -10.63
CA GLY A 343 -21.04 -11.69 -10.93
C GLY A 343 -20.63 -10.25 -11.25
N ALA A 344 -19.37 -9.86 -11.04
CA ALA A 344 -18.81 -8.65 -11.64
C ALA A 344 -18.54 -8.92 -13.11
N GLY A 345 -19.36 -8.32 -13.99
CA GLY A 345 -19.22 -8.43 -15.44
C GLY A 345 -17.84 -8.00 -15.95
N ARG A 346 -17.54 -8.33 -17.20
CA ARG A 346 -16.21 -8.19 -17.81
C ARG A 346 -15.71 -6.74 -17.98
N ASP A 347 -16.54 -5.74 -17.63
CA ASP A 347 -16.34 -4.31 -17.96
C ASP A 347 -16.55 -3.35 -16.78
N ARG A 348 -16.33 -3.78 -15.53
CA ARG A 348 -16.49 -2.89 -14.36
C ARG A 348 -15.17 -2.69 -13.63
N ASP A 349 -14.42 -1.68 -14.06
CA ASP A 349 -13.39 -1.07 -13.25
C ASP A 349 -14.07 -0.36 -12.06
N PHE A 350 -13.56 -0.62 -10.87
CA PHE A 350 -14.04 -0.05 -9.62
C PHE A 350 -12.94 0.81 -9.01
N ALA A 351 -13.35 1.84 -8.29
CA ALA A 351 -12.45 2.71 -7.56
C ALA A 351 -12.99 2.92 -6.15
N TRP A 352 -12.09 3.29 -5.25
CA TRP A 352 -12.45 3.75 -3.92
C TRP A 352 -13.31 5.02 -4.01
N ALA A 353 -14.34 5.09 -3.19
CA ALA A 353 -15.20 6.25 -3.07
C ALA A 353 -15.61 6.49 -1.61
N PHE A 354 -15.74 7.76 -1.23
CA PHE A 354 -16.11 8.15 0.13
C PHE A 354 -17.58 8.51 0.19
N ASN A 355 -18.34 7.86 1.06
CA ASN A 355 -19.67 8.33 1.38
C ASN A 355 -19.59 9.37 2.49
N LEU A 356 -19.64 10.66 2.17
CA LEU A 356 -19.63 11.72 3.19
C LEU A 356 -20.96 11.82 3.96
N SER A 357 -21.97 10.98 3.68
CA SER A 357 -23.18 10.94 4.52
C SER A 357 -22.89 10.40 5.92
N ASP A 358 -21.90 9.52 6.03
CA ASP A 358 -21.54 8.79 7.24
C ASP A 358 -20.03 8.69 7.43
N GLY A 359 -19.21 8.88 6.39
CA GLY A 359 -17.75 8.75 6.43
C GLY A 359 -17.25 7.39 5.97
N ILE A 360 -18.14 6.53 5.43
CA ILE A 360 -17.78 5.18 4.98
C ILE A 360 -16.88 5.27 3.76
N VAL A 361 -15.78 4.53 3.78
CA VAL A 361 -14.94 4.31 2.62
C VAL A 361 -15.46 3.08 1.87
N SER A 362 -16.13 3.31 0.74
CA SER A 362 -16.62 2.24 -0.13
C SER A 362 -15.56 1.87 -1.15
N ASN A 363 -15.22 0.59 -1.15
CA ASN A 363 -14.24 -0.05 -2.02
C ASN A 363 -14.77 -0.36 -3.44
N ALA A 364 -16.08 -0.57 -3.62
CA ALA A 364 -16.66 -1.08 -4.87
C ALA A 364 -17.54 -0.08 -5.62
N TYR A 365 -17.13 1.19 -5.76
CA TYR A 365 -17.90 2.15 -6.56
C TYR A 365 -17.49 2.10 -8.04
N SER A 366 -18.45 1.78 -8.92
CA SER A 366 -18.16 1.63 -10.35
C SER A 366 -17.60 2.91 -10.93
N LYS A 367 -16.50 2.81 -11.70
CA LYS A 367 -15.91 3.97 -12.39
C LYS A 367 -16.90 4.65 -13.33
N ALA A 368 -17.80 3.89 -13.94
CA ALA A 368 -18.84 4.38 -14.84
C ALA A 368 -20.01 5.12 -14.15
N ASN A 369 -20.23 4.90 -12.85
CA ASN A 369 -21.29 5.61 -12.13
C ASN A 369 -20.83 7.03 -11.78
N ALA A 370 -21.70 8.02 -11.96
CA ALA A 370 -21.39 9.39 -11.61
C ALA A 370 -21.53 9.66 -10.11
N ALA A 371 -20.56 10.35 -9.50
CA ALA A 371 -20.59 10.76 -8.10
C ALA A 371 -19.95 12.15 -7.92
N SER A 372 -20.06 12.73 -6.73
CA SER A 372 -19.41 14.00 -6.41
C SER A 372 -17.88 13.86 -6.47
N LEU A 373 -17.16 14.97 -6.53
CA LEU A 373 -15.70 15.00 -6.41
C LEU A 373 -15.29 16.20 -5.57
N ARG A 374 -14.03 16.22 -5.13
CA ARG A 374 -13.35 17.41 -4.62
C ARG A 374 -11.91 17.30 -5.07
N CYS A 375 -11.34 18.36 -5.64
CA CYS A 375 -9.95 18.34 -6.07
C CYS A 375 -9.02 18.69 -4.90
N VAL A 376 -7.83 18.11 -4.94
CA VAL A 376 -6.73 18.33 -4.01
C VAL A 376 -5.48 18.70 -4.79
N ARG A 377 -4.54 19.36 -4.14
CA ARG A 377 -3.18 19.54 -4.63
C ARG A 377 -2.20 19.41 -3.46
N GLY A 378 -1.02 18.90 -3.77
CA GLY A 378 0.13 18.79 -2.87
C GLY A 378 1.39 19.32 -3.55
N ASN A 379 2.45 19.52 -2.79
CA ASN A 379 3.71 20.10 -3.28
C ASN A 379 4.86 19.07 -3.42
N GLY A 380 4.53 17.77 -3.52
CA GLY A 380 5.48 16.66 -3.62
C GLY A 380 5.97 16.32 -5.05
N ALA A 381 7.01 15.51 -5.15
CA ALA A 381 7.38 14.80 -6.37
C ALA A 381 6.43 13.59 -6.58
N GLY A 382 6.07 13.26 -7.81
CA GLY A 382 5.14 12.13 -8.09
C GLY A 382 3.66 12.45 -7.87
N GLU A 383 3.32 13.72 -7.72
CA GLU A 383 1.94 14.22 -7.64
C GLU A 383 1.19 14.14 -8.98
N ALA A 384 1.84 13.68 -10.06
CA ALA A 384 1.25 13.54 -11.39
C ALA A 384 -0.08 12.77 -11.34
N PRO A 385 -1.13 13.23 -12.00
CA PRO A 385 -2.43 12.56 -11.98
C PRO A 385 -2.36 11.06 -12.38
N SER A 386 -3.29 10.23 -11.88
CA SER A 386 -3.44 8.80 -12.20
C SER A 386 -2.33 7.82 -11.76
N SER A 387 -1.19 8.28 -11.20
CA SER A 387 -0.24 7.35 -10.56
C SER A 387 -0.82 6.83 -9.23
N PRO A 388 -0.78 5.51 -8.97
CA PRO A 388 -1.29 4.92 -7.73
C PRO A 388 -0.52 5.45 -6.52
N ALA A 389 -1.17 5.44 -5.36
CA ALA A 389 -0.49 5.65 -4.10
C ALA A 389 0.47 4.47 -3.88
N VAL A 390 1.77 4.74 -3.80
CA VAL A 390 2.80 3.73 -3.57
C VAL A 390 3.27 3.89 -2.13
N ALA A 391 3.34 2.76 -1.40
CA ALA A 391 3.90 2.76 -0.06
C ALA A 391 5.34 3.33 -0.10
N PRO A 392 5.64 4.34 0.72
CA PRO A 392 6.95 4.98 0.69
C PRO A 392 8.03 4.02 1.20
N PRO A 393 9.28 4.16 0.73
CA PRO A 393 10.40 3.41 1.29
C PRO A 393 10.53 3.72 2.78
N ASP A 394 11.01 2.73 3.54
CA ASP A 394 11.26 2.85 4.98
C ASP A 394 10.04 3.35 5.78
N GLN A 395 8.81 3.05 5.35
CA GLN A 395 7.60 3.47 6.06
C GLN A 395 7.60 3.03 7.52
N TYR A 396 8.13 1.85 7.80
CA TYR A 396 8.03 1.23 9.11
C TYR A 396 9.41 0.91 9.70
N THR A 397 9.53 1.06 11.01
CA THR A 397 10.69 0.61 11.78
C THR A 397 10.22 -0.12 13.02
N VAL A 398 10.76 -1.31 13.26
CA VAL A 398 10.57 -2.02 14.54
C VAL A 398 11.38 -1.27 15.60
N VAL A 399 10.70 -0.62 16.55
CA VAL A 399 11.36 0.22 17.57
C VAL A 399 11.63 -0.52 18.88
N SER A 400 10.87 -1.58 19.14
CA SER A 400 11.08 -2.54 20.22
C SER A 400 10.34 -3.83 19.88
N GLN A 401 10.55 -4.89 20.67
CA GLN A 401 9.81 -6.14 20.49
C GLN A 401 8.30 -5.87 20.60
N GLY A 402 7.56 -6.22 19.56
CA GLY A 402 6.11 -6.01 19.51
C GLY A 402 5.68 -4.60 19.13
N GLU A 403 6.58 -3.69 18.75
CA GLU A 403 6.26 -2.31 18.37
C GLU A 403 6.82 -1.90 17.01
N VAL A 404 5.96 -1.31 16.19
CA VAL A 404 6.32 -0.79 14.87
C VAL A 404 5.96 0.68 14.80
N ARG A 405 6.96 1.52 14.55
CA ARG A 405 6.76 2.93 14.24
C ARG A 405 6.49 3.09 12.75
N ASP A 406 5.43 3.83 12.41
CA ASP A 406 5.30 4.45 11.10
C ASP A 406 6.13 5.74 11.11
N ASN A 407 7.17 5.77 10.29
CA ASN A 407 8.17 6.84 10.26
C ASN A 407 7.62 8.16 9.73
N TYR A 408 6.48 8.14 9.02
CA TYR A 408 5.91 9.34 8.41
C TYR A 408 4.71 9.88 9.18
N THR A 409 3.83 9.02 9.68
CA THR A 409 2.72 9.46 10.54
C THR A 409 3.15 9.73 11.99
N GLY A 410 4.28 9.13 12.39
CA GLY A 410 4.82 9.21 13.75
C GLY A 410 4.12 8.28 14.75
N LEU A 411 3.08 7.55 14.33
CA LEU A 411 2.34 6.61 15.15
C LEU A 411 3.19 5.38 15.48
N ILE A 412 3.10 4.90 16.71
CA ILE A 412 3.71 3.63 17.10
C ILE A 412 2.61 2.62 17.37
N TRP A 413 2.68 1.50 16.65
CA TRP A 413 1.66 0.48 16.59
C TRP A 413 2.11 -0.76 17.35
N GLN A 414 1.15 -1.41 18.00
CA GLN A 414 1.28 -2.80 18.41
C GLN A 414 1.46 -3.65 17.15
N GLN A 415 2.55 -4.42 17.10
CA GLN A 415 2.89 -5.30 15.99
C GLN A 415 1.93 -6.48 15.87
N GLY A 416 1.51 -7.03 17.01
CA GLY A 416 0.42 -7.99 17.13
C GLY A 416 -0.95 -7.30 17.23
N TYR A 417 -1.95 -8.08 17.53
CA TYR A 417 -3.32 -7.63 17.78
C TYR A 417 -3.89 -8.42 18.95
N SER A 418 -5.13 -8.13 19.34
CA SER A 418 -5.79 -8.81 20.45
C SER A 418 -5.82 -10.34 20.28
N PRO A 419 -5.69 -11.12 21.36
CA PRO A 419 -5.63 -12.59 21.27
C PRO A 419 -6.95 -13.23 20.81
N THR A 420 -8.08 -12.53 21.01
CA THR A 420 -9.40 -12.90 20.52
C THR A 420 -10.14 -11.66 20.02
N THR A 421 -11.21 -11.87 19.26
CA THR A 421 -12.19 -10.81 19.01
C THR A 421 -12.87 -10.41 20.32
N MET A 422 -13.22 -9.14 20.45
CA MET A 422 -13.80 -8.55 21.66
C MET A 422 -14.84 -7.49 21.31
N THR A 423 -15.71 -7.14 22.26
CA THR A 423 -16.63 -6.01 22.11
C THR A 423 -15.87 -4.69 22.03
N TRP A 424 -16.53 -3.63 21.56
CA TRP A 424 -15.89 -2.32 21.43
C TRP A 424 -15.41 -1.72 22.77
N GLU A 425 -16.17 -1.93 23.86
CA GLU A 425 -15.77 -1.50 25.20
C GLU A 425 -14.56 -2.29 25.71
N GLU A 426 -14.55 -3.61 25.48
CA GLU A 426 -13.40 -4.46 25.81
C GLU A 426 -12.16 -4.08 24.99
N ALA A 427 -12.31 -3.66 23.73
CA ALA A 427 -11.19 -3.18 22.89
C ALA A 427 -10.56 -1.89 23.42
N LYS A 428 -11.38 -0.95 23.89
CA LYS A 428 -10.88 0.24 24.57
C LYS A 428 -10.13 -0.14 25.85
N SER A 429 -10.69 -1.04 26.65
CA SER A 429 -10.03 -1.52 27.88
C SER A 429 -8.72 -2.25 27.56
N TYR A 430 -8.73 -3.15 26.58
CA TYR A 430 -7.58 -3.95 26.16
C TYR A 430 -6.40 -3.04 25.83
N CYS A 431 -6.62 -2.03 24.97
CA CYS A 431 -5.56 -1.10 24.64
C CYS A 431 -5.17 -0.21 25.83
N ALA A 432 -6.12 0.27 26.63
CA ALA A 432 -5.79 1.11 27.79
C ALA A 432 -4.98 0.37 28.88
N THR A 433 -5.08 -0.96 28.94
CA THR A 433 -4.36 -1.80 29.91
C THR A 433 -3.30 -2.69 29.25
N LEU A 434 -2.95 -2.45 27.98
CA LEU A 434 -1.93 -3.23 27.30
C LEU A 434 -0.57 -2.94 27.94
N ASP A 435 -0.01 -3.96 28.60
CA ASP A 435 1.32 -3.90 29.19
C ASP A 435 2.37 -4.34 28.17
N LEU A 436 2.68 -3.44 27.25
CA LEU A 436 3.72 -3.63 26.23
C LEU A 436 4.73 -2.49 26.36
N ASN A 437 5.94 -2.86 26.81
CA ASN A 437 7.10 -1.98 27.02
C ASN A 437 6.80 -0.72 27.87
N ASP A 438 5.99 -0.84 28.93
CA ASP A 438 5.68 0.24 29.88
C ASP A 438 5.10 1.51 29.23
N HIS A 439 4.36 1.36 28.13
CA HIS A 439 3.76 2.46 27.40
C HIS A 439 2.25 2.57 27.61
N ALA A 440 1.74 3.80 27.54
CA ALA A 440 0.31 4.06 27.53
C ALA A 440 -0.23 3.87 26.10
N TRP A 441 -0.97 2.78 25.91
CA TRP A 441 -1.58 2.42 24.63
C TRP A 441 -3.04 2.86 24.57
N ARG A 442 -3.54 3.07 23.35
CA ARG A 442 -4.95 3.40 23.10
C ARG A 442 -5.47 2.71 21.86
N LEU A 443 -6.78 2.58 21.78
CA LEU A 443 -7.43 2.18 20.55
C LEU A 443 -7.25 3.29 19.50
N PRO A 444 -6.84 2.98 18.25
CA PRO A 444 -6.62 3.95 17.20
C PRO A 444 -7.93 4.57 16.73
N SER A 445 -7.88 5.79 16.21
CA SER A 445 -8.99 6.31 15.40
C SER A 445 -9.09 5.51 14.09
N ILE A 446 -10.25 5.57 13.44
CA ILE A 446 -10.46 4.91 12.14
C ILE A 446 -9.54 5.50 11.06
N ARG A 447 -9.21 6.80 11.16
CA ARG A 447 -8.30 7.47 10.23
C ARG A 447 -6.87 6.99 10.45
N GLU A 448 -6.45 6.85 11.71
CA GLU A 448 -5.15 6.28 12.06
C GLU A 448 -5.06 4.82 11.58
N LEU A 449 -6.07 4.00 11.85
CA LEU A 449 -6.09 2.60 11.42
C LEU A 449 -6.04 2.47 9.88
N ALA A 450 -6.67 3.40 9.16
CA ALA A 450 -6.62 3.46 7.70
C ALA A 450 -5.23 3.78 7.13
N THR A 451 -4.28 4.31 7.92
CA THR A 451 -2.88 4.52 7.49
C THR A 451 -2.13 3.20 7.27
N LEU A 452 -2.59 2.12 7.90
CA LEU A 452 -1.98 0.80 7.76
C LEU A 452 -2.40 0.10 6.46
N VAL A 453 -3.39 0.63 5.74
CA VAL A 453 -3.91 -0.04 4.55
C VAL A 453 -3.00 0.20 3.35
N ASP A 454 -2.39 -0.88 2.89
CA ASP A 454 -1.64 -0.90 1.64
C ASP A 454 -2.54 -1.26 0.45
N GLU A 455 -2.79 -0.27 -0.42
CA GLU A 455 -3.66 -0.40 -1.60
C GLU A 455 -3.10 -1.30 -2.70
N ALA A 456 -1.80 -1.59 -2.68
CA ALA A 456 -1.18 -2.56 -3.59
C ALA A 456 -1.39 -4.02 -3.12
N LEU A 457 -1.85 -4.20 -1.88
CA LEU A 457 -2.06 -5.49 -1.25
C LEU A 457 -3.54 -5.72 -0.97
N VAL A 458 -3.91 -7.00 -0.87
CA VAL A 458 -5.26 -7.44 -0.52
C VAL A 458 -5.14 -8.84 0.11
N ALA A 459 -5.99 -9.14 1.08
CA ALA A 459 -6.05 -10.40 1.81
C ALA A 459 -4.67 -10.87 2.37
N PRO A 460 -4.01 -10.10 3.27
CA PRO A 460 -4.43 -8.82 3.80
C PRO A 460 -3.79 -7.62 3.07
N SER A 461 -4.46 -6.47 3.14
CA SER A 461 -4.10 -5.15 2.60
C SER A 461 -3.29 -4.33 3.62
N ILE A 462 -2.19 -4.90 4.10
CA ILE A 462 -1.31 -4.31 5.12
C ILE A 462 0.12 -4.79 4.90
N HIS A 463 1.12 -4.03 5.38
CA HIS A 463 2.52 -4.42 5.31
C HIS A 463 2.81 -5.71 6.12
N ARG A 464 2.83 -6.85 5.42
CA ARG A 464 2.75 -8.20 6.01
C ARG A 464 3.92 -8.58 6.91
N THR A 465 5.10 -8.02 6.67
CA THR A 465 6.27 -8.26 7.53
C THR A 465 6.23 -7.44 8.81
N MET A 466 5.64 -6.25 8.74
CA MET A 466 5.57 -5.33 9.88
C MET A 466 4.36 -5.68 10.73
N PHE A 467 3.29 -6.22 10.15
CA PHE A 467 2.09 -6.64 10.87
C PHE A 467 1.78 -8.11 10.53
N PRO A 468 2.63 -9.05 10.98
CA PRO A 468 2.44 -10.47 10.72
C PRO A 468 1.13 -10.97 11.32
N ASP A 469 0.63 -12.07 10.78
CA ASP A 469 -0.57 -12.79 11.25
C ASP A 469 -1.86 -11.96 11.30
N THR A 470 -1.87 -10.75 10.71
CA THR A 470 -3.06 -9.91 10.63
C THR A 470 -4.23 -10.74 10.10
N GLN A 471 -5.31 -10.79 10.88
CA GLN A 471 -6.48 -11.59 10.55
C GLN A 471 -7.22 -10.95 9.38
N TYR A 472 -7.57 -11.80 8.43
CA TYR A 472 -8.33 -11.48 7.24
C TYR A 472 -9.09 -12.74 6.85
N GLY A 473 -10.21 -12.59 6.15
CA GLY A 473 -11.12 -13.70 5.92
C GLY A 473 -12.16 -13.41 4.85
N ALA A 474 -12.76 -14.46 4.32
CA ALA A 474 -13.80 -14.30 3.33
C ALA A 474 -15.01 -13.54 3.93
N ARG A 475 -15.50 -12.53 3.18
CA ARG A 475 -16.72 -11.74 3.45
C ARG A 475 -16.60 -10.61 4.49
N SER A 476 -15.41 -10.09 4.77
CA SER A 476 -15.29 -8.95 5.71
C SER A 476 -15.80 -9.31 7.09
N ASN A 477 -15.34 -10.44 7.64
CA ASN A 477 -15.67 -10.86 9.00
C ASN A 477 -14.59 -10.48 10.02
N ASP A 478 -13.37 -10.21 9.55
CA ASP A 478 -12.22 -9.86 10.39
C ASP A 478 -12.05 -8.33 10.47
N TRP A 479 -12.86 -7.74 11.35
CA TRP A 479 -12.84 -6.31 11.62
C TRP A 479 -11.83 -5.96 12.71
N TYR A 480 -11.35 -4.72 12.69
CA TYR A 480 -10.48 -4.11 13.69
C TYR A 480 -11.12 -2.82 14.19
N TRP A 481 -11.36 -2.72 15.50
CA TRP A 481 -12.06 -1.58 16.09
C TRP A 481 -11.29 -0.27 15.98
N GLY A 482 -12.02 0.80 15.66
CA GLY A 482 -11.61 2.18 15.89
C GLY A 482 -12.17 2.73 17.21
N SER A 483 -11.60 3.84 17.68
CA SER A 483 -11.85 4.39 19.02
C SER A 483 -13.16 5.15 19.24
N HIS A 484 -14.00 5.30 18.21
CA HIS A 484 -15.15 6.19 18.25
C HIS A 484 -16.43 5.55 17.73
N ALA A 485 -17.54 6.05 18.28
CA ALA A 485 -18.89 5.72 17.83
C ALA A 485 -19.19 6.31 16.45
N ALA A 486 -20.11 5.71 15.71
CA ALA A 486 -20.60 6.23 14.44
C ALA A 486 -21.53 7.44 14.69
N ALA A 487 -21.36 8.53 13.93
CA ALA A 487 -22.09 9.80 14.11
C ALA A 487 -23.62 9.69 14.18
N ARG A 488 -24.21 8.63 13.61
CA ARG A 488 -25.66 8.39 13.58
C ARG A 488 -26.15 7.27 14.49
N SER A 489 -25.25 6.65 15.26
CA SER A 489 -25.59 5.55 16.16
C SER A 489 -24.59 5.51 17.31
N ALA A 490 -25.01 6.01 18.47
CA ALA A 490 -24.19 5.94 19.69
C ALA A 490 -23.91 4.48 20.13
N SER A 491 -24.67 3.51 19.63
CA SER A 491 -24.48 2.09 19.90
C SER A 491 -23.59 1.38 18.88
N ALA A 492 -23.20 2.04 17.79
CA ALA A 492 -22.32 1.47 16.78
C ALA A 492 -20.96 2.16 16.82
N ALA A 493 -19.91 1.39 16.56
CA ALA A 493 -18.52 1.85 16.52
C ALA A 493 -17.90 1.56 15.16
N TRP A 494 -16.93 2.40 14.79
CA TRP A 494 -16.18 2.23 13.56
C TRP A 494 -15.22 1.04 13.65
N ALA A 495 -15.02 0.39 12.52
CA ALA A 495 -14.02 -0.63 12.34
C ALA A 495 -13.53 -0.66 10.89
N LEU A 496 -12.35 -1.26 10.69
CA LEU A 496 -11.74 -1.49 9.39
C LEU A 496 -11.43 -2.98 9.25
N ASN A 497 -11.60 -3.56 8.07
CA ASN A 497 -11.07 -4.90 7.80
C ASN A 497 -9.86 -4.80 6.88
N PHE A 498 -8.88 -5.68 7.09
CA PHE A 498 -7.69 -5.75 6.23
C PHE A 498 -7.87 -6.69 5.04
N ASP A 499 -9.07 -7.22 4.78
CA ASP A 499 -9.31 -7.97 3.54
C ASP A 499 -8.97 -7.11 2.33
N ASP A 500 -9.47 -5.88 2.34
CA ASP A 500 -9.18 -4.87 1.32
C ASP A 500 -9.08 -3.44 1.87
N GLY A 501 -9.19 -3.23 3.19
CA GLY A 501 -9.04 -1.92 3.80
C GLY A 501 -10.34 -1.13 3.96
N PHE A 502 -11.48 -1.79 3.77
CA PHE A 502 -12.80 -1.17 3.88
C PHE A 502 -13.10 -0.71 5.33
N THR A 503 -13.68 0.49 5.48
CA THR A 503 -14.15 1.02 6.78
C THR A 503 -15.67 0.94 6.89
N GLY A 504 -16.16 0.51 8.05
CA GLY A 504 -17.59 0.43 8.33
C GLY A 504 -17.88 0.59 9.82
N PHE A 505 -19.14 0.36 10.19
CA PHE A 505 -19.55 0.34 11.60
C PHE A 505 -20.62 -0.73 11.82
N ASN A 506 -20.68 -1.26 13.03
CA ASN A 506 -21.50 -2.41 13.41
C ASN A 506 -22.99 -2.12 13.63
N ALA A 507 -23.64 -1.39 12.71
CA ALA A 507 -25.08 -1.11 12.76
C ALA A 507 -25.90 -1.98 11.78
N GLY A 508 -25.31 -3.00 11.17
CA GLY A 508 -26.02 -3.91 10.27
C GLY A 508 -27.14 -4.67 10.97
N ALA A 509 -28.15 -5.12 10.23
CA ALA A 509 -29.06 -6.15 10.73
C ALA A 509 -28.34 -7.51 10.73
N SER A 510 -28.76 -8.45 11.58
CA SER A 510 -28.20 -9.81 11.58
C SER A 510 -28.16 -10.41 10.17
N GLY A 511 -27.01 -10.98 9.79
CA GLY A 511 -26.76 -11.53 8.46
C GLY A 511 -26.41 -10.50 7.38
N LYS A 512 -26.25 -9.21 7.72
CA LYS A 512 -25.65 -8.19 6.84
C LYS A 512 -24.13 -8.16 7.00
N TRP A 513 -23.43 -7.72 5.95
CA TRP A 513 -21.97 -7.67 5.91
C TRP A 513 -21.36 -6.73 6.98
N ASN A 514 -22.11 -5.73 7.44
CA ASN A 514 -21.72 -4.81 8.51
C ASN A 514 -22.33 -5.17 9.88
N TYR A 515 -22.72 -6.43 10.08
CA TYR A 515 -23.17 -6.93 11.37
C TYR A 515 -22.08 -7.73 12.06
N PHE A 516 -21.52 -7.17 13.12
CA PHE A 516 -20.54 -7.82 13.97
C PHE A 516 -20.65 -7.28 15.41
N THR A 517 -20.59 -8.16 16.40
CA THR A 517 -20.67 -7.77 17.83
C THR A 517 -19.31 -7.77 18.52
N ALA A 518 -18.32 -8.39 17.87
CA ALA A 518 -16.95 -8.44 18.31
C ALA A 518 -16.02 -8.26 17.11
N ALA A 519 -14.85 -7.70 17.36
CA ALA A 519 -13.80 -7.46 16.37
C ALA A 519 -12.42 -7.50 17.05
N TRP A 520 -11.35 -7.55 16.27
CA TRP A 520 -9.98 -7.49 16.74
C TRP A 520 -9.62 -6.06 17.20
N ALA A 521 -8.57 -5.93 17.99
CA ALA A 521 -8.00 -4.64 18.37
C ALA A 521 -6.50 -4.62 18.08
N ARG A 522 -6.01 -3.54 17.46
CA ARG A 522 -4.58 -3.26 17.31
C ARG A 522 -4.33 -1.89 17.92
N CYS A 523 -3.51 -1.82 18.95
CA CYS A 523 -3.34 -0.59 19.70
C CYS A 523 -2.30 0.34 19.07
N VAL A 524 -2.44 1.63 19.34
CA VAL A 524 -1.52 2.68 18.89
C VAL A 524 -1.15 3.58 20.06
N ARG A 525 -0.04 4.29 19.95
CA ARG A 525 0.37 5.35 20.89
C ARG A 525 0.93 6.55 20.15
#